data_AF-A0A1Q8V500-F1
#
_entry.id   AF-A0A1Q8V500-F1
#
_cell.length_a   1.000
_cell.length_b   1.000
_cell.length_c   1.000
_cell.angle_alpha   90.00
_cell.angle_beta   90.00
_cell.angle_gamma   90.00
#
_symmetry.space_group_name_H-M   'P 1'
#
loop_
_entity.id
_entity.type
_entity.pdbx_description
1 polymer ?
#
loop_
_entity_poly.entity_id
_entity_poly.type
_entity_poly.pdbx_seq_one_letter_code
_entity_poly.pdbx_strand_id
1 'polypeptide(L)'
;MDTGMVADPIPISLVVHTVYCPRRAWLESVGEKTDTVQMQTGLDAHRRVDNTAENRASEHRAVNVRSERLGLSGRCDVIEGTDDGPLTVVEYKATPVRRRPEVTYANRLQLALQTLCLKEMGREVRCTEVYFTGHRRESRST
;
A
#
# COMPACT_ATOMS: atom_id res chain seq x y z
N MET A 1 11.53 -33.34 -10.13
CA MET A 1 12.08 -31.98 -9.97
C MET A 1 11.23 -31.09 -10.87
N ASP A 2 10.13 -30.60 -10.31
CA ASP A 2 9.24 -29.69 -11.02
C ASP A 2 9.84 -28.29 -10.90
N THR A 3 10.54 -27.84 -11.94
CA THR A 3 10.91 -26.43 -12.08
C THR A 3 9.64 -25.69 -12.49
N GLY A 4 8.69 -25.60 -11.56
CA GLY A 4 7.49 -24.80 -11.72
C GLY A 4 7.96 -23.39 -12.08
N MET A 5 7.47 -22.89 -13.21
CA MET A 5 7.70 -21.51 -13.62
C MET A 5 7.38 -20.61 -12.42
N VAL A 6 8.41 -20.03 -11.80
CA VAL A 6 8.23 -19.01 -10.77
C VAL A 6 7.73 -17.79 -11.53
N ALA A 7 6.41 -17.73 -11.74
CA ALA A 7 5.78 -16.55 -12.31
C ALA A 7 6.10 -15.37 -11.41
N ASP A 8 6.45 -14.24 -12.01
CA ASP A 8 6.72 -13.02 -11.25
C ASP A 8 5.51 -12.70 -10.35
N PRO A 9 5.74 -12.38 -9.07
CA PRO A 9 4.66 -12.16 -8.13
C PRO A 9 3.84 -10.94 -8.54
N ILE A 10 2.52 -11.11 -8.55
CA ILE A 10 1.56 -10.07 -8.93
C ILE A 10 1.66 -8.89 -7.96
N PRO A 11 1.87 -7.65 -8.45
CA PRO A 11 1.89 -6.48 -7.59
C PRO A 11 0.54 -6.24 -6.90
N ILE A 12 0.54 -5.96 -5.60
CA ILE A 12 -0.67 -5.59 -4.83
C ILE A 12 -1.39 -4.41 -5.50
N SER A 13 -0.65 -3.43 -6.01
CA SER A 13 -1.22 -2.30 -6.75
C SER A 13 -2.04 -2.73 -7.96
N LEU A 14 -1.61 -3.76 -8.68
CA LEU A 14 -2.31 -4.30 -9.85
C LEU A 14 -3.65 -4.95 -9.46
N VAL A 15 -3.66 -5.68 -8.34
CA VAL A 15 -4.88 -6.26 -7.76
C VAL A 15 -5.86 -5.14 -7.36
N VAL A 16 -5.36 -4.12 -6.68
CA VAL A 16 -6.15 -2.96 -6.25
C VAL A 16 -6.70 -2.18 -7.46
N HIS A 17 -5.91 -2.00 -8.52
CA HIS A 17 -6.36 -1.34 -9.75
C HIS A 17 -7.46 -2.12 -10.47
N THR A 18 -7.47 -3.45 -10.37
CA THR A 18 -8.52 -4.28 -10.98
C THR A 18 -9.88 -3.97 -10.39
N VAL A 19 -9.96 -3.67 -9.09
CA VAL A 19 -11.21 -3.25 -8.41
C VAL A 19 -11.72 -1.91 -8.95
N TYR A 20 -10.83 -1.01 -9.34
CA TYR A 20 -11.22 0.30 -9.87
C TYR A 20 -11.55 0.24 -11.37
N CYS A 21 -10.65 -0.35 -12.17
CA CYS A 21 -10.78 -0.43 -13.62
C CYS A 21 -9.96 -1.63 -14.15
N PRO A 22 -10.60 -2.78 -14.44
CA PRO A 22 -9.91 -3.96 -14.98
C PRO A 22 -9.12 -3.66 -16.26
N ARG A 23 -9.64 -2.78 -17.13
CA ARG A 23 -8.95 -2.34 -18.34
C ARG A 23 -7.62 -1.65 -18.03
N ARG A 24 -7.58 -0.82 -16.99
CA ARG A 24 -6.37 -0.12 -16.58
C ARG A 24 -5.36 -1.09 -15.99
N ALA A 25 -5.82 -2.02 -15.14
CA ALA A 25 -4.95 -3.08 -14.63
C ALA A 25 -4.32 -3.89 -15.78
N TRP A 26 -5.12 -4.24 -16.80
CA TRP A 26 -4.59 -4.92 -17.99
C TRP A 26 -3.53 -4.09 -18.72
N LEU A 27 -3.78 -2.79 -18.96
CA LEU A 27 -2.80 -1.89 -19.61
C LEU A 27 -1.49 -1.84 -18.82
N GLU A 28 -1.56 -1.62 -17.51
CA GLU A 28 -0.36 -1.58 -16.66
C GLU A 28 0.36 -2.94 -16.63
N SER A 29 -0.36 -4.06 -16.66
CA SER A 29 0.26 -5.40 -16.67
C SER A 29 1.06 -5.69 -17.94
N VAL A 30 0.72 -5.05 -19.07
CA VAL A 30 1.46 -5.19 -20.33
C VAL A 30 2.54 -4.11 -20.52
N GLY A 31 2.79 -3.29 -19.49
CA GLY A 31 3.83 -2.26 -19.48
C GLY A 31 3.38 -0.87 -19.93
N GLU A 32 2.09 -0.67 -20.21
CA GLU A 32 1.56 0.64 -20.59
C GLU A 32 1.41 1.56 -19.36
N LYS A 33 1.86 2.81 -19.50
CA LYS A 33 1.71 3.83 -18.44
C LYS A 33 0.39 4.56 -18.60
N THR A 34 -0.49 4.47 -17.61
CA THR A 34 -1.70 5.29 -17.56
C THR A 34 -1.49 6.50 -16.64
N ASP A 35 -1.09 7.63 -17.20
CA ASP A 35 -0.95 8.88 -16.45
C ASP A 35 -2.34 9.46 -16.14
N THR A 36 -2.78 9.30 -14.89
CA THR A 36 -3.97 10.00 -14.38
C THR A 36 -3.54 11.06 -13.39
N VAL A 37 -4.21 12.22 -13.36
CA VAL A 37 -3.97 13.30 -12.38
C VAL A 37 -3.96 12.78 -10.92
N GLN A 38 -4.77 11.76 -10.63
CA GLN A 38 -4.83 11.09 -9.33
C GLN A 38 -3.54 10.33 -8.98
N MET A 39 -2.85 9.73 -9.97
CA MET A 39 -1.56 9.06 -9.79
C MET A 39 -0.44 10.06 -9.51
N GLN A 40 -0.40 11.17 -10.24
CA GLN A 40 0.59 12.24 -10.01
C GLN A 40 0.41 12.86 -8.62
N THR A 41 -0.83 13.13 -8.23
CA THR A 41 -1.14 13.66 -6.88
C THR A 41 -0.76 12.65 -5.78
N GLY A 42 -0.96 11.35 -6.01
CA GLY A 42 -0.53 10.28 -5.10
C GLY A 42 0.99 10.20 -4.96
N LEU A 43 1.72 10.13 -6.09
CA LEU A 43 3.19 10.13 -6.13
C LEU A 43 3.80 11.34 -5.44
N ASP A 44 3.24 12.53 -5.66
CA ASP A 44 3.71 13.76 -5.02
C ASP A 44 3.36 13.82 -3.53
N ALA A 45 2.29 13.15 -3.09
CA ALA A 45 1.97 13.01 -1.67
C ALA A 45 2.98 12.08 -0.98
N HIS A 46 3.29 10.92 -1.57
CA HIS A 46 4.35 10.03 -1.05
C HIS A 46 5.70 10.75 -0.99
N ARG A 47 6.10 11.42 -2.09
CA ARG A 47 7.39 12.15 -2.14
C ARG A 47 7.50 13.28 -1.11
N ARG A 48 6.39 13.96 -0.76
CA ARG A 48 6.39 14.98 0.31
C ARG A 48 6.46 14.38 1.70
N VAL A 49 5.79 13.25 1.91
CA VAL A 49 5.84 12.50 3.18
C VAL A 49 7.24 11.95 3.43
N ASP A 50 7.91 11.45 2.39
CA ASP A 50 9.31 10.98 2.44
C ASP A 50 10.28 12.06 2.96
N ASN A 51 9.96 13.35 2.78
CA ASN A 51 10.83 14.47 3.14
C ASN A 51 10.48 15.16 4.48
N THR A 52 9.31 14.94 5.08
CA THR A 52 8.79 15.82 6.16
C THR A 52 8.82 15.22 7.58
N ALA A 53 9.16 13.94 7.76
CA ALA A 53 9.02 13.29 9.07
C ALA A 53 10.37 12.92 9.67
N GLU A 54 10.80 13.74 10.63
CA GLU A 54 11.90 13.50 11.54
C GLU A 54 11.75 12.15 12.26
N ASN A 55 12.87 11.42 12.34
CA ASN A 55 13.14 10.18 13.07
C ASN A 55 12.25 9.95 14.32
N ARG A 56 11.13 9.23 14.15
CA ARG A 56 10.58 8.42 15.24
C ARG A 56 11.27 7.07 15.17
N ALA A 57 11.93 6.68 16.25
CA ALA A 57 12.83 5.50 16.32
C ALA A 57 12.16 4.13 16.03
N SER A 58 10.88 4.10 15.67
CA SER A 58 10.07 2.91 15.41
C SER A 58 9.24 3.05 14.12
N GLU A 59 9.69 3.83 13.14
CA GLU A 59 8.99 4.01 11.86
C GLU A 59 9.85 3.48 10.71
N HIS A 60 9.36 2.48 9.99
CA HIS A 60 9.98 1.91 8.80
C HIS A 60 9.21 2.36 7.55
N ARG A 61 9.91 3.04 6.64
CA ARG A 61 9.32 3.53 5.37
C ARG A 61 9.59 2.56 4.22
N ALA A 62 8.70 2.56 3.23
CA ALA A 62 8.86 1.87 1.96
C ALA A 62 9.22 0.37 2.10
N VAL A 63 8.58 -0.32 3.05
CA VAL A 63 8.86 -1.73 3.36
C VAL A 63 8.28 -2.62 2.27
N ASN A 64 9.14 -3.39 1.60
CA ASN A 64 8.70 -4.38 0.62
C ASN A 64 8.08 -5.58 1.34
N VAL A 65 6.94 -6.06 0.84
CA VAL A 65 6.20 -7.19 1.38
C VAL A 65 5.93 -8.22 0.29
N ARG A 66 5.87 -9.50 0.66
CA ARG A 66 5.57 -10.59 -0.27
C ARG A 66 4.73 -11.68 0.39
N SER A 67 3.95 -12.38 -0.42
CA SER A 67 3.31 -13.65 -0.08
C SER A 67 3.67 -14.64 -1.18
N GLU A 68 4.44 -15.66 -0.84
CA GLU A 68 4.78 -16.74 -1.77
C GLU A 68 3.54 -17.61 -2.03
N ARG A 69 2.74 -17.83 -1.00
CA ARG A 69 1.52 -18.63 -1.09
C ARG A 69 0.48 -18.03 -2.03
N LEU A 70 0.36 -16.70 -2.08
CA LEU A 70 -0.57 -16.00 -2.97
C LEU A 70 0.10 -15.50 -4.25
N GLY A 71 1.42 -15.64 -4.39
CA GLY A 71 2.17 -15.06 -5.49
C GLY A 71 2.04 -13.53 -5.56
N LEU A 72 2.08 -12.85 -4.42
CA LEU A 72 1.90 -11.39 -4.33
C LEU A 72 3.20 -10.68 -3.93
N SER A 73 3.42 -9.50 -4.48
CA SER A 73 4.48 -8.58 -4.09
C SER A 73 3.93 -7.17 -3.91
N GLY A 74 4.53 -6.37 -3.03
CA GLY A 74 4.10 -4.99 -2.86
C GLY A 74 4.98 -4.20 -1.91
N ARG A 75 4.48 -3.03 -1.53
CA ARG A 75 5.16 -2.11 -0.63
C ARG A 75 4.16 -1.49 0.34
N CYS A 76 4.56 -1.34 1.59
CA CYS A 76 3.89 -0.50 2.58
C CYS A 76 4.58 0.86 2.59
N ASP A 77 3.80 1.95 2.62
CA ASP A 77 4.36 3.30 2.72
C ASP A 77 5.11 3.48 4.04
N VAL A 78 4.40 3.18 5.14
CA VAL A 78 4.89 3.33 6.50
C VAL A 78 4.42 2.15 7.34
N ILE A 79 5.34 1.64 8.15
CA ILE A 79 5.08 0.67 9.20
C ILE A 79 5.58 1.28 10.51
N GLU A 80 4.69 1.45 11.48
CA GLU A 80 5.04 1.90 12.82
C GLU A 80 5.08 0.71 13.78
N GLY A 81 6.14 0.60 14.57
CA GLY A 81 6.34 -0.47 15.56
C GLY A 81 7.80 -0.89 15.68
N THR A 82 8.08 -1.80 16.60
CA THR A 82 9.39 -2.44 16.74
C THR A 82 9.38 -3.78 16.01
N ASP A 83 10.54 -4.27 15.57
CA ASP A 83 10.67 -5.55 14.86
C ASP A 83 10.08 -6.75 15.63
N ASP A 84 10.15 -6.70 16.97
CA ASP A 84 9.65 -7.74 17.89
C ASP A 84 8.25 -7.43 18.45
N GLY A 85 7.59 -6.36 17.98
CA GLY A 85 6.31 -5.90 18.49
C GLY A 85 5.21 -5.85 17.42
N PRO A 86 3.94 -5.68 17.82
CA PRO A 86 2.85 -5.54 16.88
C PRO A 86 3.01 -4.27 16.04
N LEU A 87 2.92 -4.43 14.73
CA LEU A 87 3.06 -3.36 13.75
C LEU A 87 1.72 -2.68 13.46
N THR A 88 1.79 -1.40 13.10
CA THR A 88 0.70 -0.62 12.50
C THR A 88 1.08 -0.24 11.08
N VAL A 89 0.25 -0.61 10.11
CA VAL A 89 0.47 -0.27 8.70
C VAL A 89 -0.27 1.03 8.39
N VAL A 90 0.46 2.04 7.92
CA VAL A 90 -0.09 3.37 7.59
C VAL A 90 0.08 3.62 6.09
N GLU A 91 -1.04 3.85 5.40
CA GLU A 91 -1.07 4.18 3.97
C GLU A 91 -1.42 5.65 3.77
N TYR A 92 -0.59 6.37 3.01
CA TYR A 92 -0.78 7.79 2.73
C TYR A 92 -1.54 7.98 1.43
N LYS A 93 -2.65 8.72 1.47
CA LYS A 93 -3.45 9.07 0.29
C LYS A 93 -3.59 10.58 0.16
N ALA A 94 -3.52 11.08 -1.06
CA ALA A 94 -3.85 12.48 -1.32
C ALA A 94 -5.32 12.77 -1.01
N THR A 95 -5.60 13.89 -0.33
CA THR A 95 -6.98 14.36 -0.18
C THR A 95 -7.55 14.72 -1.55
N PRO A 96 -8.73 14.20 -1.94
CA PRO A 96 -9.35 14.60 -3.20
C PRO A 96 -9.66 16.10 -3.21
N VAL A 97 -9.26 16.81 -4.28
CA VAL A 97 -9.42 18.27 -4.41
C VAL A 97 -10.88 18.73 -4.32
N ARG A 98 -11.84 17.88 -4.72
CA ARG A 98 -13.27 18.24 -4.84
C ARG A 98 -14.22 17.34 -4.04
N ARG A 99 -13.71 16.41 -3.23
CA ARG A 99 -14.52 15.43 -2.50
C ARG A 99 -14.02 15.25 -1.08
N ARG A 100 -14.93 14.86 -0.18
CA ARG A 100 -14.54 14.50 1.18
C ARG A 100 -13.60 13.29 1.14
N PRO A 101 -12.51 13.30 1.92
CA PRO A 101 -11.64 12.12 2.04
C PRO A 101 -12.42 11.01 2.72
N GLU A 102 -12.48 9.85 2.07
CA GLU A 102 -13.18 8.67 2.54
C GLU A 102 -12.33 7.42 2.26
N VAL A 103 -12.29 6.50 3.22
CA VAL A 103 -11.61 5.21 3.05
C VAL A 103 -12.41 4.36 2.07
N THR A 104 -11.86 4.14 0.88
CA THR A 104 -12.50 3.35 -0.17
C THR A 104 -12.32 1.85 0.06
N TYR A 105 -13.13 1.04 -0.63
CA TYR A 105 -12.93 -0.41 -0.66
C TYR A 105 -11.54 -0.81 -1.20
N ALA A 106 -11.02 -0.07 -2.19
CA ALA A 106 -9.67 -0.26 -2.72
C ALA A 106 -8.59 -0.04 -1.66
N ASN A 107 -8.72 1.00 -0.82
CA ASN A 107 -7.79 1.25 0.29
C ASN A 107 -7.79 0.10 1.30
N ARG A 108 -8.99 -0.41 1.66
CA ARG A 108 -9.13 -1.54 2.58
C ARG A 108 -8.53 -2.82 2.00
N LEU A 109 -8.75 -3.08 0.72
CA LEU A 109 -8.15 -4.23 0.02
C LEU A 109 -6.62 -4.15 0.03
N GLN A 110 -6.07 -2.97 -0.27
CA GLN A 110 -4.62 -2.75 -0.24
C GLN A 110 -4.03 -3.08 1.14
N LEU A 111 -4.60 -2.51 2.22
CA LEU A 111 -4.17 -2.74 3.59
C LEU A 111 -4.33 -4.22 4.01
N ALA A 112 -5.39 -4.88 3.58
CA ALA A 112 -5.63 -6.30 3.86
C ALA A 112 -4.56 -7.19 3.19
N LEU A 113 -4.21 -6.93 1.93
CA LEU A 113 -3.17 -7.66 1.22
C LEU A 113 -1.79 -7.40 1.82
N GLN A 114 -1.46 -6.14 2.14
CA GLN A 114 -0.22 -5.79 2.84
C GLN A 114 -0.12 -6.50 4.20
N THR A 115 -1.20 -6.50 4.99
CA THR A 115 -1.28 -7.19 6.29
C THR A 115 -1.08 -8.69 6.15
N LEU A 116 -1.68 -9.31 5.13
CA LEU A 116 -1.52 -10.73 4.87
C LEU A 116 -0.06 -11.07 4.54
N CYS A 117 0.58 -10.29 3.67
CA CYS A 117 1.99 -10.47 3.34
C CYS A 117 2.88 -10.31 4.58
N LEU A 118 2.63 -9.31 5.44
CA LEU A 118 3.39 -9.11 6.68
C LEU A 118 3.23 -10.30 7.64
N LYS A 119 2.01 -10.81 7.81
CA LYS A 119 1.75 -11.99 8.64
C LYS A 119 2.45 -13.25 8.11
N GLU A 120 2.48 -13.44 6.80
CA GLU A 120 3.21 -14.55 6.17
C GLU A 120 4.73 -14.42 6.36
N MET A 121 5.24 -13.18 6.42
CA MET A 121 6.64 -12.88 6.74
C MET A 121 6.96 -12.98 8.24
N GLY A 122 6.03 -13.46 9.07
CA GLY A 122 6.24 -13.64 10.51
C GLY A 122 6.11 -12.35 11.34
N ARG A 123 5.51 -11.29 10.78
CA ARG A 123 5.24 -10.04 11.51
C ARG A 123 3.83 -10.01 12.06
N GLU A 124 3.68 -9.59 13.30
CA GLU A 124 2.36 -9.33 13.88
C GLU A 124 1.88 -7.94 13.45
N VAL A 125 0.63 -7.84 12.97
CA VAL A 125 -0.01 -6.57 12.62
C VAL A 125 -1.24 -6.40 13.49
N ARG A 126 -1.29 -5.31 14.25
CA ARG A 126 -2.38 -5.01 15.18
C ARG A 126 -3.41 -4.05 14.59
N CYS A 127 -2.97 -3.07 13.81
CA CYS A 127 -3.83 -2.01 13.29
C CYS A 127 -3.44 -1.65 11.85
N THR A 128 -4.41 -1.10 11.12
CA THR A 128 -4.16 -0.46 9.82
C THR A 128 -4.82 0.91 9.78
N GLU A 129 -4.15 1.86 9.14
CA GLU A 129 -4.59 3.26 9.09
C GLU A 129 -4.45 3.82 7.67
N VAL A 130 -5.39 4.69 7.30
CA VAL A 130 -5.27 5.51 6.09
C VAL A 130 -5.15 6.96 6.50
N TYR A 131 -4.07 7.61 6.07
CA TYR A 131 -3.81 9.01 6.32
C TYR A 131 -4.05 9.84 5.07
N PHE A 132 -4.91 10.87 5.16
CA PHE A 132 -5.19 11.76 4.02
C PHE A 132 -4.35 13.05 4.11
N THR A 133 -3.42 13.26 3.18
CA THR A 133 -2.56 14.45 3.16
C THR A 133 -3.36 15.65 2.63
N GLY A 134 -3.45 16.75 3.38
CA GLY A 134 -4.12 18.01 2.97
C GLY A 134 -5.09 18.60 4.00
N HIS A 135 -5.69 17.75 4.84
CA HIS A 135 -6.41 18.15 6.05
C HIS A 135 -6.17 17.08 7.13
N ARG A 136 -5.74 17.48 8.33
CA ARG A 136 -5.38 16.61 9.46
C ARG A 136 -6.57 15.74 9.90
N ARG A 137 -6.75 14.56 9.28
CA ARG A 137 -7.77 13.56 9.66
C ARG A 137 -7.23 12.15 9.46
N GLU A 138 -7.15 11.43 10.57
CA GLU A 138 -6.75 10.02 10.67
C GLU A 138 -8.00 9.14 10.74
N SER A 139 -7.96 7.95 10.13
CA SER A 139 -9.01 6.93 10.27
C SER A 139 -8.36 5.59 10.57
N ARG A 140 -8.64 5.05 11.76
CA ARG A 140 -8.10 3.78 12.26
C ARG A 140 -9.07 2.64 12.04
N SER A 141 -8.57 1.49 11.57
CA SER A 141 -9.30 0.23 11.59
C SER A 141 -8.51 -0.78 12.41
N THR A 142 -9.19 -1.40 13.38
CA THR A 142 -8.71 -2.59 14.10
C THR A 142 -9.00 -3.84 13.25
#